data_AF-A0A223Q088-F1
#
_entry.id   AF-A0A223Q088-F1
#
_cell.length_a   1.000
_cell.length_b   1.000
_cell.length_c   1.000
_cell.angle_alpha   90.00
_cell.angle_beta   90.00
_cell.angle_gamma   90.00
#
_symmetry.space_group_name_H-M   'P 1'
#
loop_
_entity.id
_entity.type
_entity.pdbx_description
1 polymer ?
#
loop_
_entity_poly.entity_id
_entity_poly.type
_entity_poly.pdbx_seq_one_letter_code
_entity_poly.pdbx_strand_id
1 'polypeptide(L)'
;HFVPCMLQAFMTGISSSREALGGKTLCPSLRQVFTSGEKLTQQTQQQFFNYFEQTALHNLYGPTETAIEVTSWQCHQQDDVIPIGKPISGVQAYVLDSVLNTVPIGVAGELYLAGECLARGYLSRPDLSADRFVANPFADSSSQGTRMYRTGDL
;
A
#
# COMPACT_ATOMS: atom_id res chain seq x y z
N HIS A 1 -1.53 -6.12 12.28
CA HIS A 1 -0.82 -5.47 11.16
C HIS A 1 0.56 -6.10 11.08
N PHE A 2 1.04 -6.45 9.89
CA PHE A 2 2.35 -7.05 9.67
C PHE A 2 3.15 -6.25 8.64
N VAL A 3 4.46 -6.23 8.79
CA VAL A 3 5.35 -6.05 7.63
C VAL A 3 5.38 -7.40 6.87
N PRO A 4 5.34 -7.45 5.53
CA PRO A 4 5.29 -8.70 4.76
C PRO A 4 6.32 -9.77 5.17
N CYS A 5 7.58 -9.40 5.42
CA CYS A 5 8.59 -10.35 5.91
C CYS A 5 8.20 -11.00 7.26
N MET A 6 7.58 -10.23 8.16
CA MET A 6 7.09 -10.76 9.45
C MET A 6 5.84 -11.63 9.29
N LEU A 7 4.98 -11.33 8.31
CA LEU A 7 3.88 -12.24 7.97
C LEU A 7 4.42 -13.58 7.46
N GLN A 8 5.45 -13.56 6.62
CA GLN A 8 6.09 -14.78 6.11
C GLN A 8 6.71 -15.62 7.24
N ALA A 9 7.44 -14.97 8.16
CA ALA A 9 8.00 -15.63 9.33
C ALA A 9 6.88 -16.24 10.21
N PHE A 10 5.79 -15.50 10.41
CA PHE A 10 4.62 -15.98 11.14
C PHE A 10 3.96 -17.20 10.46
N MET A 11 3.80 -17.19 9.12
CA MET A 11 3.28 -18.34 8.37
C MET A 11 4.16 -19.59 8.53
N THR A 12 5.49 -19.40 8.52
CA THR A 12 6.46 -20.49 8.74
C THR A 12 6.36 -21.09 10.15
N GLY A 13 6.10 -20.26 11.16
CA GLY A 13 5.86 -20.74 12.53
C GLY A 13 4.52 -21.48 12.67
N ILE A 14 3.49 -21.01 11.97
CA ILE A 14 2.15 -21.60 11.97
C ILE A 14 2.12 -22.99 11.34
N SER A 15 2.82 -23.19 10.22
CA SER A 15 2.90 -24.51 9.58
C SER A 15 3.40 -25.57 10.55
N SER A 16 4.46 -25.26 11.29
CA SER A 16 5.04 -26.14 12.33
C SER A 16 4.08 -26.39 13.50
N SER A 17 3.27 -25.38 13.87
CA SER A 17 2.35 -25.46 15.01
C SER A 17 1.04 -26.21 14.69
N ARG A 18 0.53 -26.11 13.46
CA ARG A 18 -0.70 -26.81 13.04
C ARG A 18 -0.51 -28.33 13.02
N GLU A 19 0.67 -28.78 12.59
CA GLU A 19 1.06 -30.19 12.68
C GLU A 19 1.05 -30.67 14.14
N ALA A 20 1.62 -29.88 15.05
CA ALA A 20 1.62 -30.19 16.49
C ALA A 20 0.22 -30.16 17.13
N LEU A 21 -0.71 -29.34 16.62
CA LEU A 21 -2.06 -29.17 17.15
C LEU A 21 -3.11 -30.09 16.50
N GLY A 22 -2.70 -31.07 15.69
CA GLY A 22 -3.60 -32.05 15.08
C GLY A 22 -4.61 -31.43 14.11
N GLY A 23 -4.21 -30.39 13.38
CA GLY A 23 -5.04 -29.81 12.31
C GLY A 23 -6.12 -28.81 12.75
N LYS A 24 -6.21 -28.46 14.04
CA LYS A 24 -7.17 -27.46 14.56
C LYS A 24 -6.98 -26.09 13.91
N THR A 25 -8.10 -25.37 13.73
CA THR A 25 -8.11 -23.99 13.25
C THR A 25 -7.33 -23.08 14.19
N LEU A 26 -6.33 -22.39 13.66
CA LEU A 26 -5.55 -21.40 14.38
C LEU A 26 -6.26 -20.05 14.34
N CYS A 27 -6.24 -19.32 15.46
CA CYS A 27 -6.82 -17.97 15.58
C CYS A 27 -8.27 -17.86 15.04
N PRO A 28 -9.25 -18.62 15.59
CA PRO A 28 -10.63 -18.66 15.06
C PRO A 28 -11.37 -17.32 15.14
N SER A 29 -10.89 -16.37 15.94
CA SER A 29 -11.42 -15.01 16.05
C SER A 29 -10.79 -14.02 15.07
N LEU A 30 -9.76 -14.41 14.31
CA LEU A 30 -9.13 -13.54 13.32
C LEU A 30 -10.12 -13.29 12.17
N ARG A 31 -10.18 -12.05 11.70
CA ARG A 31 -11.11 -11.61 10.64
C ARG A 31 -10.42 -10.85 9.54
N GLN A 32 -9.45 -10.02 9.89
CA GLN A 32 -8.71 -9.18 8.95
C GLN A 32 -7.24 -9.13 9.34
N VAL A 33 -6.38 -9.22 8.33
CA VAL A 33 -4.93 -9.01 8.42
C VAL A 33 -4.55 -7.95 7.42
N PHE A 34 -3.73 -7.00 7.87
CA PHE A 34 -3.22 -5.90 7.07
C PHE A 34 -1.71 -6.02 6.95
N THR A 35 -1.19 -5.83 5.75
CA THR A 35 0.25 -5.74 5.45
C THR A 35 0.59 -4.43 4.78
N SER A 36 1.75 -3.86 5.10
CA SER A 36 2.30 -2.69 4.40
C SER A 36 3.80 -2.55 4.62
N GLY A 37 4.42 -1.59 3.93
CA GLY A 37 5.83 -1.22 4.10
C GLY A 37 6.82 -2.04 3.27
N GLU A 38 6.40 -3.15 2.68
CA GLU A 38 7.19 -3.93 1.72
C GLU A 38 6.27 -4.54 0.65
N LYS A 39 6.86 -5.10 -0.41
CA LYS A 39 6.11 -5.86 -1.41
C LYS A 39 5.60 -7.17 -0.81
N LEU A 40 4.27 -7.33 -0.71
CA LEU A 40 3.66 -8.62 -0.39
C LEU A 40 3.84 -9.59 -1.57
N THR A 41 4.33 -10.79 -1.30
CA THR A 41 4.59 -11.81 -2.32
C THR A 41 3.39 -12.75 -2.49
N GLN A 42 3.20 -13.26 -3.70
CA GLN A 42 2.19 -14.28 -4.00
C GLN A 42 2.37 -15.53 -3.12
N GLN A 43 3.62 -15.94 -2.87
CA GLN A 43 3.93 -17.08 -2.01
C GLN A 43 3.37 -16.90 -0.59
N THR A 44 3.63 -15.75 0.04
CA THR A 44 3.13 -15.46 1.39
C THR A 44 1.62 -15.37 1.42
N GLN A 45 0.99 -14.78 0.39
CA GLN A 45 -0.47 -14.76 0.25
C GLN A 45 -1.06 -16.17 0.14
N GLN A 46 -0.53 -17.03 -0.72
CA GLN A 46 -1.04 -18.39 -0.92
C GLN A 46 -0.91 -19.20 0.36
N GLN A 47 0.24 -19.09 1.06
CA GLN A 47 0.41 -19.69 2.38
C GLN A 47 -0.65 -19.18 3.35
N PHE A 48 -0.88 -17.86 3.42
CA PHE A 48 -1.90 -17.28 4.28
C PHE A 48 -3.29 -17.89 4.06
N PHE A 49 -3.76 -17.95 2.81
CA PHE A 49 -5.09 -18.48 2.50
C PHE A 49 -5.23 -19.99 2.78
N ASN A 50 -4.14 -20.77 2.73
CA ASN A 50 -4.17 -22.19 3.11
C ASN A 50 -4.45 -22.43 4.60
N TYR A 51 -4.21 -21.42 5.46
CA TYR A 51 -4.47 -21.49 6.90
C TYR A 51 -5.68 -20.65 7.33
N PHE A 52 -5.98 -19.59 6.59
CA PHE A 52 -6.94 -18.56 6.99
C PHE A 52 -7.96 -18.24 5.90
N GLU A 53 -8.62 -19.26 5.36
CA GLU A 53 -9.60 -19.14 4.25
C GLU A 53 -10.72 -18.11 4.49
N GLN A 54 -11.13 -17.91 5.75
CA GLN A 54 -12.21 -16.98 6.11
C GLN A 54 -11.71 -15.62 6.63
N THR A 55 -10.40 -15.36 6.59
CA THR A 55 -9.81 -14.10 7.04
C THR A 55 -9.44 -13.25 5.83
N ALA A 56 -9.85 -11.99 5.83
CA ALA A 56 -9.46 -11.06 4.78
C ALA A 56 -7.98 -10.66 4.93
N LEU A 57 -7.24 -10.70 3.82
CA LEU A 57 -5.88 -10.17 3.73
C LEU A 57 -5.92 -8.86 2.93
N HIS A 58 -5.34 -7.80 3.49
CA HIS A 58 -5.29 -6.49 2.87
C HIS A 58 -3.84 -6.07 2.68
N ASN A 59 -3.46 -5.73 1.45
CA ASN A 59 -2.20 -5.09 1.12
C ASN A 59 -2.42 -3.58 1.06
N LEU A 60 -1.67 -2.84 1.87
CA LEU A 60 -1.75 -1.39 1.98
C LEU A 60 -0.42 -0.78 1.55
N TYR A 61 -0.48 0.45 1.05
CA TYR A 61 0.70 1.24 0.77
C TYR A 61 0.44 2.71 1.12
N GLY A 62 1.41 3.29 1.81
CA GLY A 62 1.58 4.73 1.93
C GLY A 62 2.96 5.08 2.50
N PRO A 63 3.64 6.07 1.92
CA PRO A 63 4.82 6.65 2.55
C PRO A 63 4.44 7.45 3.81
N THR A 64 5.45 7.75 4.65
CA THR A 64 5.26 8.50 5.90
C THR A 64 4.68 9.91 5.66
N GLU A 65 4.98 10.46 4.48
CA GLU A 65 4.54 11.75 3.99
C GLU A 65 3.05 11.81 3.65
N THR A 66 2.36 10.68 3.65
CA THR A 66 0.94 10.59 3.33
C THR A 66 0.14 9.77 4.36
N ALA A 67 -0.03 10.31 5.58
CA ALA A 67 -0.91 9.81 6.64
C ALA A 67 -1.04 8.26 6.76
N ILE A 68 0.10 7.57 6.86
CA ILE A 68 0.23 6.11 7.06
C ILE A 68 -0.05 5.29 5.79
N GLU A 69 -1.30 5.04 5.43
CA GLU A 69 -1.67 4.21 4.28
C GLU A 69 -2.68 4.95 3.40
N VAL A 70 -2.44 4.97 2.09
CA VAL A 70 -3.23 5.78 1.15
C VAL A 70 -3.84 4.97 0.02
N THR A 71 -3.33 3.77 -0.22
CA THR A 71 -3.91 2.81 -1.16
C THR A 71 -4.17 1.49 -0.47
N SER A 72 -5.19 0.78 -0.95
CA SER A 72 -5.59 -0.50 -0.39
C SER A 72 -5.99 -1.49 -1.49
N TRP A 73 -5.56 -2.73 -1.30
CA TRP A 73 -5.98 -3.90 -2.06
C TRP A 73 -6.46 -5.00 -1.11
N GLN A 74 -7.70 -5.47 -1.27
CA GLN A 74 -8.12 -6.71 -0.64
C GLN A 74 -7.62 -7.88 -1.51
N CYS A 75 -6.69 -8.65 -0.97
CA CYS A 75 -6.06 -9.75 -1.68
C CYS A 75 -7.05 -10.89 -1.90
N HIS A 76 -6.90 -11.58 -3.03
CA HIS A 76 -7.62 -12.79 -3.35
C HIS A 76 -6.67 -13.90 -3.78
N GLN A 77 -7.06 -15.16 -3.55
CA GLN A 77 -6.19 -16.31 -3.79
C GLN A 77 -5.67 -16.40 -5.23
N GLN A 78 -6.45 -15.94 -6.21
CA GLN A 78 -6.09 -15.91 -7.62
C GLN A 78 -5.17 -14.76 -8.05
N ASP A 79 -4.80 -13.85 -7.15
CA ASP A 79 -3.91 -12.74 -7.50
C ASP A 79 -2.49 -13.27 -7.78
N ASP A 80 -2.03 -13.13 -9.03
CA ASP A 80 -0.67 -13.51 -9.43
C ASP A 80 0.38 -12.43 -9.11
N VAL A 81 -0.06 -11.17 -9.11
CA VAL A 81 0.72 -10.01 -8.68
C VAL A 81 -0.14 -9.26 -7.68
N ILE A 82 0.42 -8.93 -6.52
CA ILE A 82 -0.32 -8.25 -5.45
C ILE A 82 -0.14 -6.75 -5.64
N PRO A 83 -1.15 -6.00 -6.12
CA PRO A 83 -1.01 -4.57 -6.32
C PRO A 83 -1.05 -3.84 -4.97
N ILE A 84 -0.63 -2.57 -4.98
CA ILE A 84 -0.90 -1.62 -3.89
C ILE A 84 -2.36 -1.15 -3.88
N GLY A 85 -3.09 -1.43 -4.96
CA GLY A 85 -4.54 -1.28 -5.05
C GLY A 85 -4.98 0.11 -5.50
N LYS A 86 -6.05 0.61 -4.89
CA LYS A 86 -6.67 1.90 -5.27
C LYS A 86 -6.57 2.91 -4.12
N PRO A 87 -6.56 4.22 -4.42
CA PRO A 87 -6.63 5.26 -3.40
C PRO A 87 -7.83 5.09 -2.47
N ILE A 88 -7.63 5.34 -1.18
CA ILE A 88 -8.72 5.44 -0.21
C ILE A 88 -9.48 6.77 -0.38
N SER A 89 -10.61 6.91 0.31
CA SER A 89 -11.41 8.14 0.25
C SER A 89 -10.57 9.39 0.57
N GLY A 90 -10.73 10.44 -0.23
CA GLY A 90 -10.01 11.71 -0.05
C GLY A 90 -8.55 11.69 -0.55
N VAL A 91 -8.10 10.59 -1.14
CA VAL A 91 -6.76 10.45 -1.74
C VAL A 91 -6.87 10.36 -3.26
N GLN A 92 -5.91 10.97 -3.94
CA GLN A 92 -5.70 10.82 -5.37
C GLN A 92 -4.30 10.23 -5.60
N ALA A 93 -4.16 9.34 -6.58
CA ALA A 93 -2.88 8.80 -7.00
C ALA A 93 -2.74 8.97 -8.51
N TYR A 94 -1.56 9.41 -8.95
CA TYR A 94 -1.22 9.66 -10.34
C TYR A 94 0.07 8.92 -10.69
N VAL A 95 0.12 8.33 -11.88
CA VAL A 95 1.35 7.75 -12.44
C VAL A 95 1.78 8.64 -13.59
N LEU A 96 2.91 9.32 -13.43
CA LEU A 96 3.33 10.43 -14.29
C LEU A 96 4.69 10.18 -14.95
N ASP A 97 4.90 10.77 -16.13
CA ASP A 97 6.21 10.85 -16.77
C ASP A 97 7.10 11.95 -16.15
N SER A 98 8.33 12.09 -16.65
CA SER A 98 9.32 13.05 -16.15
C SER A 98 8.95 14.53 -16.34
N VAL A 99 7.92 14.82 -17.13
CA VAL A 99 7.41 16.17 -17.40
C VAL A 99 5.97 16.35 -16.89
N LEU A 100 5.51 15.45 -16.01
CA LEU A 100 4.22 15.47 -15.30
C LEU A 100 2.97 15.21 -16.17
N ASN A 101 3.10 14.48 -17.28
CA ASN A 101 1.93 13.95 -17.99
C ASN A 101 1.52 12.59 -17.44
N THR A 102 0.23 12.25 -17.51
CA THR A 102 -0.23 10.91 -17.19
C THR A 102 0.28 9.90 -18.21
N VAL A 103 0.76 8.75 -17.73
CA VAL A 103 1.21 7.66 -18.61
C VAL A 103 0.04 6.75 -19.00
N PRO A 104 0.08 6.11 -20.19
CA PRO A 104 -0.90 5.09 -20.57
C PRO A 104 -0.88 3.88 -19.64
N ILE A 105 -1.98 3.12 -19.61
CA ILE A 105 -2.09 1.88 -18.84
C ILE A 105 -0.98 0.90 -19.26
N GLY A 106 -0.25 0.38 -18.27
CA GLY A 106 0.83 -0.59 -18.47
C GLY A 106 2.20 0.03 -18.78
N VAL A 107 2.28 1.35 -18.93
CA VAL A 107 3.55 2.07 -19.06
C VAL A 107 4.01 2.50 -17.67
N ALA A 108 5.29 2.25 -17.35
CA ALA A 108 5.86 2.68 -16.08
C ALA A 108 6.00 4.21 -16.01
N GLY A 109 5.72 4.77 -14.84
CA GLY A 109 5.87 6.17 -14.52
C GLY A 109 5.99 6.35 -13.01
N GLU A 110 6.37 7.54 -12.57
CA GLU A 110 6.56 7.81 -11.14
C GLU A 110 5.22 8.06 -10.45
N LEU A 111 5.07 7.50 -9.25
CA LEU A 111 3.87 7.63 -8.44
C LEU A 111 3.84 8.98 -7.69
N TYR A 112 2.71 9.67 -7.80
CA TYR A 112 2.42 10.91 -7.08
C TYR A 112 1.12 10.75 -6.30
N LEU A 113 1.09 11.30 -5.09
CA LEU A 113 -0.06 11.21 -4.18
C LEU A 113 -0.58 12.62 -3.87
N ALA A 114 -1.89 12.80 -3.81
CA ALA A 114 -2.51 14.08 -3.45
C ALA A 114 -3.76 13.90 -2.59
N GLY A 115 -4.30 15.01 -2.10
CA GLY A 115 -5.49 15.06 -1.25
C GLY A 115 -5.17 15.34 0.21
N GLU A 116 -6.11 15.00 1.10
CA GLU A 116 -6.05 15.34 2.53
C GLU A 116 -4.99 14.54 3.31
N CYS A 117 -4.46 13.48 2.70
CA CYS A 117 -3.44 12.62 3.30
C CYS A 117 -2.06 13.30 3.46
N LEU A 118 -1.79 14.39 2.74
CA LEU A 118 -0.45 14.97 2.68
C LEU A 118 0.01 15.57 4.01
N ALA A 119 1.24 15.25 4.38
CA ALA A 119 1.94 15.95 5.45
C ALA A 119 2.11 17.45 5.11
N ARG A 120 2.40 18.24 6.15
CA ARG A 120 2.73 19.67 5.97
C ARG A 120 4.03 19.84 5.17
N GLY A 121 5.01 18.97 5.42
CA GLY A 121 6.34 18.99 4.84
C GLY A 121 7.37 18.42 5.81
N TYR A 122 8.64 18.53 5.48
CA TYR A 122 9.75 18.14 6.34
C TYR A 122 10.09 19.24 7.33
N LEU A 123 10.20 18.88 8.62
CA LEU A 123 10.49 19.84 9.68
C LEU A 123 11.83 20.55 9.42
N SER A 124 11.80 21.89 9.45
CA SER A 124 12.97 22.75 9.24
C SER A 124 13.72 22.52 7.91
N ARG A 125 13.05 21.93 6.92
CA ARG A 125 13.61 21.66 5.58
C ARG A 125 12.66 22.13 4.48
N PRO A 126 12.49 23.46 4.31
CA PRO A 126 11.61 24.01 3.28
C PRO A 126 12.12 23.69 1.85
N ASP A 127 13.42 23.53 1.69
CA ASP A 127 14.08 23.08 0.45
C ASP A 127 13.58 21.69 0.01
N LEU A 128 13.66 20.70 0.90
CA LEU A 128 13.17 19.34 0.60
C LEU A 128 11.65 19.28 0.51
N SER A 129 10.97 20.12 1.29
CA SER A 129 9.50 20.20 1.25
C SER A 129 9.03 20.71 -0.11
N ALA A 130 9.66 21.73 -0.67
CA ALA A 130 9.30 22.27 -1.98
C ALA A 130 9.68 21.32 -3.12
N ASP A 131 10.75 20.54 -2.97
CA ASP A 131 11.16 19.51 -3.94
C ASP A 131 10.19 18.33 -4.02
N ARG A 132 9.68 17.87 -2.87
CA ARG A 132 8.82 16.67 -2.80
C ARG A 132 7.33 16.97 -2.81
N PHE A 133 6.88 18.09 -2.23
CA PHE A 133 5.47 18.49 -2.19
C PHE A 133 5.21 19.58 -3.24
N VAL A 134 5.11 19.15 -4.50
CA VAL A 134 5.00 20.01 -5.66
C VAL A 134 3.55 20.43 -5.94
N ALA A 135 3.35 21.42 -6.82
CA ALA A 135 2.02 21.85 -7.24
C ALA A 135 1.29 20.72 -7.99
N ASN A 136 -0.01 20.57 -7.76
CA ASN A 136 -0.85 19.61 -8.46
C ASN A 136 -1.44 20.23 -9.75
N PRO A 137 -0.99 19.86 -10.97
CA PRO A 137 -1.53 20.42 -12.21
C PRO A 137 -2.92 19.86 -12.58
N PHE A 138 -3.39 18.81 -11.89
CA PHE A 138 -4.68 18.17 -12.13
C PHE A 138 -5.80 18.72 -11.25
N ALA A 139 -5.50 19.72 -10.41
CA ALA A 139 -6.47 20.35 -9.54
C ALA A 139 -7.58 21.03 -10.36
N ASP A 140 -8.84 20.80 -9.99
CA ASP A 140 -9.96 21.48 -10.61
C ASP A 140 -10.02 22.96 -10.22
N SER A 141 -10.86 23.73 -10.91
CA SER A 141 -11.02 25.18 -10.67
C SER A 141 -11.51 25.52 -9.25
N SER A 142 -12.12 24.57 -8.55
CA SER A 142 -12.54 24.70 -7.15
C SER A 142 -11.42 24.43 -6.14
N SER A 143 -10.28 23.88 -6.58
CA SER A 143 -9.19 23.38 -5.72
C SER A 143 -7.85 24.00 -6.10
N GLN A 144 -7.83 25.31 -6.41
CA GLN A 144 -6.59 26.02 -6.74
C GLN A 144 -5.58 25.96 -5.59
N GLY A 145 -4.31 25.70 -5.93
CA GLY A 145 -3.20 25.67 -4.98
C GLY A 145 -3.03 24.35 -4.20
N THR A 146 -3.68 23.26 -4.63
CA THR A 146 -3.40 21.94 -4.05
C THR A 146 -2.01 21.42 -4.44
N ARG A 147 -1.48 20.50 -3.61
CA ARG A 147 -0.15 19.91 -3.75
C ARG A 147 -0.25 18.42 -4.05
N MET A 148 0.81 17.85 -4.57
CA MET A 148 1.05 16.42 -4.68
C MET A 148 2.43 16.07 -4.11
N TYR A 149 2.56 14.91 -3.49
CA TYR A 149 3.81 14.36 -2.98
C TYR A 149 4.40 13.39 -4.01
N ARG A 150 5.66 13.64 -4.38
CA ARG A 150 6.49 12.82 -5.27
C ARG A 150 7.13 11.67 -4.48
N THR A 151 6.64 10.45 -4.66
CA THR A 151 7.07 9.30 -3.83
C THR A 151 8.47 8.82 -4.19
N GLY A 152 8.85 8.88 -5.46
CA GLY A 152 10.06 8.23 -5.97
C GLY A 152 9.87 6.77 -6.40
N ASP A 153 8.66 6.23 -6.26
CA ASP A 153 8.32 4.85 -6.64
C ASP A 153 7.86 4.77 -8.12
N LEU A 154 8.14 3.63 -8.77
CA LEU A 154 7.81 3.31 -10.17
C LEU A 154 6.91 2.06 -10.28
#